data_AF-A0A7Y2JEJ0-F1
#
_entry.id   AF-A0A7Y2JEJ0-F1
#
_cell.length_a   1.000
_cell.length_b   1.000
_cell.length_c   1.000
_cell.angle_alpha   90.00
_cell.angle_beta   90.00
_cell.angle_gamma   90.00
#
_symmetry.space_group_name_H-M   'P 1'
#
loop_
_entity.id
_entity.type
_entity.pdbx_description
1 polymer ?
#
loop_
_entity_poly.entity_id
_entity_poly.type
_entity_poly.pdbx_seq_one_letter_code
_entity_poly.pdbx_strand_id
1 'polypeptide(L)'
;FPKSIRAFQAFSYSFAPFVSLGAHFTAYNPSVSTTYGDGNINNADNFYSFWDPGSVSDESGTVWSIVGSVGTRYKLTVLSDLMIDLRWQYFGNNWVDGLNHQLDFNRANDWLVWLNFGYIYYLD
;
A
#
# COMPACT_ATOMS: atom_id res chain seq x y z
N PHE A 1 12.96 19.28 -12.74
CA PHE A 1 11.78 20.17 -12.82
C PHE A 1 11.89 21.18 -11.67
N PRO A 2 11.68 22.50 -11.84
CA PRO A 2 12.14 23.36 -12.94
C PRO A 2 13.67 23.58 -12.88
N LYS A 3 14.32 24.04 -13.96
CA LYS A 3 15.78 24.29 -13.97
C LYS A 3 16.18 25.68 -13.45
N SER A 4 15.25 26.46 -12.88
CA SER A 4 15.46 27.86 -12.47
C SER A 4 14.43 28.35 -11.44
N ILE A 5 14.90 29.10 -10.43
CA ILE A 5 14.09 29.76 -9.37
C ILE A 5 13.09 30.77 -9.94
N ARG A 6 13.44 31.47 -11.02
CA ARG A 6 12.54 32.45 -11.65
C ARG A 6 11.29 31.79 -12.23
N ALA A 7 11.41 30.58 -12.76
CA ALA A 7 10.26 29.84 -13.30
C ALA A 7 9.37 29.27 -12.19
N PHE A 8 9.94 29.00 -11.01
CA PHE A 8 9.21 28.56 -9.81
C PHE A 8 8.38 29.70 -9.20
N GLN A 9 8.92 30.92 -9.18
CA GLN A 9 8.22 32.12 -8.66
C GLN A 9 7.17 32.69 -9.62
N ALA A 10 7.32 32.48 -10.93
CA ALA A 10 6.42 33.03 -11.94
C ALA A 10 5.11 32.25 -12.15
N PHE A 11 4.80 31.22 -11.33
CA PHE A 11 3.64 30.34 -11.53
C PHE A 11 3.53 29.69 -12.94
N SER A 12 4.60 29.70 -13.73
CA SER A 12 4.55 29.24 -15.14
C SER A 12 4.29 27.73 -15.28
N TYR A 13 4.53 26.95 -14.24
CA TYR A 13 4.24 25.51 -14.19
C TYR A 13 3.56 25.19 -12.86
N SER A 14 2.23 25.20 -12.82
CA SER A 14 1.48 24.89 -11.60
C SER A 14 1.49 23.40 -11.27
N PHE A 15 1.66 22.52 -12.26
CA PHE A 15 1.77 21.07 -12.05
C PHE A 15 3.23 20.61 -12.06
N ALA A 16 3.59 19.80 -11.07
CA ALA A 16 4.89 19.18 -10.91
C ALA A 16 4.72 17.65 -10.76
N PRO A 17 4.76 16.88 -11.86
CA PRO A 17 4.67 15.42 -11.82
C PRO A 17 5.95 14.82 -11.24
N PHE A 18 5.80 13.69 -10.53
CA PHE A 18 6.90 12.94 -9.96
C PHE A 18 6.64 11.43 -10.02
N VAL A 19 7.73 10.66 -9.96
CA VAL A 19 7.73 9.21 -9.77
C VAL A 19 8.61 8.88 -8.58
N SER A 20 8.25 7.85 -7.82
CA SER A 20 9.04 7.36 -6.69
C SER A 20 9.20 5.84 -6.73
N LEU A 21 10.33 5.37 -6.21
CA LEU A 21 10.64 3.96 -6.02
C LEU A 21 11.37 3.82 -4.69
N GLY A 22 10.98 2.83 -3.89
CA GLY A 22 11.57 2.57 -2.58
C GLY A 22 11.32 1.15 -2.09
N ALA A 23 11.83 0.86 -0.90
CA ALA A 23 11.57 -0.39 -0.18
C ALA A 23 11.09 -0.07 1.24
N HIS A 24 10.10 -0.82 1.72
CA HIS A 24 9.57 -0.69 3.07
C HIS A 24 9.82 -1.98 3.86
N PHE A 25 10.14 -1.82 5.14
CA PHE A 25 10.07 -2.89 6.13
C PHE A 25 8.72 -2.82 6.83
N THR A 26 7.92 -3.87 6.73
CA THR A 26 6.55 -3.92 7.27
C THR A 26 6.45 -5.03 8.31
N ALA A 27 6.02 -4.68 9.51
CA ALA A 27 5.58 -5.63 10.53
C ALA A 27 4.06 -5.75 10.46
N TYR A 28 3.54 -6.98 10.50
CA TYR A 28 2.12 -7.27 10.42
C TYR A 28 1.71 -8.23 11.56
N ASN A 29 0.47 -8.07 12.03
CA ASN A 29 -0.12 -8.87 13.11
C ASN A 29 -1.59 -9.11 12.77
N PRO A 30 -1.90 -10.08 11.89
CA PRO A 30 -3.26 -10.34 11.45
C PRO A 30 -4.07 -10.94 12.60
N SER A 31 -5.39 -10.86 12.51
CA SER A 31 -6.30 -11.48 13.47
C SER A 31 -7.48 -12.06 12.73
N VAL A 32 -7.82 -13.30 13.07
CA VAL A 32 -8.85 -14.08 12.38
C VAL A 32 -9.94 -14.44 13.38
N SER A 33 -11.20 -14.22 12.98
CA SER A 33 -12.36 -14.68 13.74
C SER A 33 -13.49 -15.05 12.79
N THR A 34 -14.31 -16.03 13.19
CA THR A 34 -15.52 -16.45 12.47
C THR A 34 -16.62 -16.78 13.47
N THR A 35 -17.87 -16.49 13.11
CA THR A 35 -19.06 -16.86 13.88
C THR A 35 -19.77 -18.09 13.29
N TYR A 36 -19.24 -18.64 12.20
CA TYR A 36 -19.77 -19.80 11.51
C TYR A 36 -19.22 -21.10 12.11
N GLY A 37 -20.03 -22.16 12.10
CA GLY A 37 -19.65 -23.47 12.64
C GLY A 37 -19.29 -23.44 14.13
N ASP A 38 -18.11 -23.96 14.47
CA ASP A 38 -17.59 -24.02 15.85
C ASP A 38 -16.71 -22.80 16.23
N GLY A 39 -16.52 -21.85 15.30
CA GLY A 39 -15.72 -20.63 15.52
C GLY A 39 -14.20 -20.85 15.60
N ASN A 40 -13.72 -22.08 15.42
CA ASN A 40 -12.30 -22.42 15.48
C ASN A 40 -11.57 -22.03 14.17
N ILE A 41 -10.51 -21.24 14.26
CA ILE A 41 -9.72 -20.80 13.09
C ILE A 41 -8.96 -21.95 12.42
N ASN A 42 -8.68 -23.02 13.16
CA ASN A 42 -8.00 -24.21 12.64
C ASN A 42 -8.96 -25.17 11.93
N ASN A 43 -10.27 -24.94 12.04
CA ASN A 43 -11.28 -25.73 11.35
C ASN A 43 -11.56 -25.09 9.97
N ALA A 44 -11.03 -25.71 8.91
CA ALA A 44 -11.20 -25.24 7.53
C ALA A 44 -12.66 -25.20 7.08
N ASP A 45 -13.52 -26.05 7.64
CA ASP A 45 -14.96 -26.08 7.33
C ASP A 45 -15.68 -24.78 7.76
N ASN A 46 -15.05 -23.99 8.65
CA ASN A 46 -15.59 -22.70 9.06
C ASN A 46 -15.34 -21.58 8.03
N PHE A 47 -14.49 -21.84 7.03
CA PHE A 47 -14.10 -20.88 6.00
C PHE A 47 -14.62 -21.31 4.64
N TYR A 48 -14.21 -20.59 3.58
CA TYR A 48 -14.66 -20.90 2.24
C TYR A 48 -14.34 -22.35 1.87
N SER A 49 -15.36 -23.12 1.45
CA SER A 49 -15.28 -24.58 1.29
C SER A 49 -14.25 -25.09 0.28
N PHE A 50 -13.67 -24.21 -0.53
CA PHE A 50 -12.61 -24.54 -1.48
C PHE A 50 -11.20 -24.24 -0.93
N TRP A 51 -11.09 -23.80 0.31
CA TRP A 51 -9.82 -23.55 0.99
C TRP A 51 -9.42 -24.78 1.80
N ASP A 52 -8.17 -25.21 1.64
CA ASP A 52 -7.63 -26.32 2.41
C ASP A 52 -7.27 -25.87 3.85
N PRO A 53 -7.17 -26.80 4.81
CA PRO A 53 -6.62 -26.53 6.13
C PRO A 53 -5.28 -25.79 6.06
N GLY A 54 -5.15 -24.72 6.85
CA GLY A 54 -3.97 -23.86 6.83
C GLY A 54 -4.01 -22.77 5.75
N SER A 55 -5.16 -22.47 5.15
CA SER A 55 -5.32 -21.28 4.27
C SER A 55 -5.39 -19.95 5.03
N VAL A 56 -5.55 -20.02 6.35
CA VAL A 56 -5.80 -18.86 7.22
C VAL A 56 -4.85 -18.94 8.41
N SER A 57 -4.25 -17.81 8.78
CA SER A 57 -3.29 -17.70 9.88
C SER A 57 -3.42 -16.36 10.60
N ASP A 58 -3.27 -16.38 11.92
CA ASP A 58 -3.15 -15.22 12.79
C ASP A 58 -1.68 -14.94 13.19
N GLU A 59 -0.73 -15.61 12.54
CA GLU A 59 0.69 -15.44 12.84
C GLU A 59 1.19 -14.04 12.47
N SER A 60 1.83 -13.40 13.44
CA SER A 60 2.53 -12.14 13.23
C SER A 60 3.89 -12.36 12.55
N GLY A 61 4.35 -11.35 11.82
CA GLY A 61 5.58 -11.46 11.07
C GLY A 61 6.14 -10.13 10.59
N THR A 62 7.22 -10.23 9.84
CA THR A 62 7.85 -9.07 9.18
C THR A 62 8.17 -9.41 7.74
N VAL A 63 8.09 -8.42 6.86
CA VAL A 63 8.30 -8.59 5.43
C VAL A 63 8.95 -7.34 4.83
N TRP A 64 9.78 -7.55 3.82
CA TRP A 64 10.24 -6.48 2.94
C TRP A 64 9.28 -6.31 1.77
N SER A 65 8.98 -5.07 1.43
CA SER A 65 8.13 -4.74 0.29
C SER A 65 8.80 -3.72 -0.61
N ILE A 66 8.51 -3.81 -1.91
CA ILE A 66 8.91 -2.82 -2.90
C ILE A 66 7.73 -1.89 -3.12
N VAL A 67 8.00 -0.59 -3.15
CA VAL A 67 6.98 0.44 -3.31
C VAL A 67 7.33 1.32 -4.50
N GLY A 68 6.37 1.50 -5.39
CA GLY A 68 6.45 2.46 -6.49
C GLY A 68 5.29 3.44 -6.40
N SER A 69 5.51 4.71 -6.74
CA SER A 69 4.43 5.67 -6.82
C SER A 69 4.57 6.63 -8.00
N VAL A 70 3.43 7.12 -8.46
CA VAL A 70 3.33 8.16 -9.46
C VAL A 70 2.35 9.22 -8.96
N GLY A 71 2.72 10.48 -9.09
CA GLY A 71 1.92 11.55 -8.53
C GLY A 71 2.20 12.89 -9.18
N THR A 72 1.41 13.88 -8.79
CA THR A 72 1.66 15.27 -9.17
C THR A 72 1.41 16.17 -7.99
N ARG A 73 2.20 17.24 -7.92
CA ARG A 73 1.95 18.36 -7.02
C ARG A 73 1.35 19.51 -7.82
N TYR A 74 0.43 20.24 -7.20
CA TYR A 74 -0.18 21.43 -7.75
C TYR A 74 0.15 22.62 -6.86
N LYS A 75 0.85 23.62 -7.40
CA LYS A 75 1.22 24.83 -6.67
C LYS A 75 -0.02 25.68 -6.40
N LEU A 76 -0.37 25.84 -5.12
CA LEU A 76 -1.51 26.64 -4.67
C LEU A 76 -1.08 28.07 -4.36
N THR A 77 0.02 28.23 -3.61
CA THR A 77 0.64 29.53 -3.31
C THR A 77 2.16 29.44 -3.41
N VAL A 78 2.89 30.52 -3.10
CA VAL A 78 4.37 30.49 -3.06
C VAL A 78 4.89 29.51 -2.00
N LEU A 79 4.16 29.33 -0.89
CA LEU A 79 4.54 28.51 0.26
C LEU A 79 3.71 27.24 0.40
N SER A 80 2.80 26.94 -0.53
CA SER A 80 1.97 25.73 -0.44
C SER A 80 1.65 25.06 -1.76
N ASP A 81 1.68 23.72 -1.73
CA ASP A 81 1.34 22.85 -2.84
C ASP A 81 0.33 21.78 -2.38
N LEU A 82 -0.65 21.45 -3.22
CA LEU A 82 -1.48 20.25 -3.10
C LEU A 82 -0.77 19.05 -3.74
N MET A 83 -1.03 17.85 -3.26
CA MET A 83 -0.43 16.62 -3.79
C MET A 83 -1.47 15.52 -3.98
N ILE A 84 -1.35 14.82 -5.11
CA ILE A 84 -2.00 13.52 -5.33
C ILE A 84 -0.92 12.48 -5.66
N ASP A 85 -0.98 11.32 -5.01
CA ASP A 85 0.01 10.24 -5.15
C ASP A 85 -0.70 8.88 -5.22
N LEU A 86 -0.60 8.22 -6.37
CA LEU A 86 -1.01 6.83 -6.55
C LEU A 86 0.19 5.94 -6.25
N ARG A 87 0.08 5.13 -5.20
CA ARG A 87 1.14 4.26 -4.70
C ARG A 87 0.74 2.81 -4.82
N TRP A 88 1.66 2.02 -5.35
CA TRP A 88 1.59 0.57 -5.38
C TRP A 88 2.69 -0.01 -4.48
N GLN A 89 2.36 -1.01 -3.70
CA GLN A 89 3.25 -1.72 -2.81
C GLN A 89 3.10 -3.22 -3.04
N TYR A 90 4.23 -3.91 -3.20
CA TYR A 90 4.31 -5.35 -3.41
C TYR A 90 5.08 -5.99 -2.26
N PHE A 91 4.44 -6.91 -1.54
CA PHE A 91 5.02 -7.57 -0.39
C PHE A 91 5.80 -8.82 -0.81
N GLY A 92 6.91 -9.10 -0.12
CA GLY A 92 7.69 -10.33 -0.33
C GLY A 92 7.07 -11.59 0.30
N ASN A 93 5.86 -11.51 0.84
CA ASN A 93 5.17 -12.57 1.59
C ASN A 93 3.66 -12.49 1.31
N ASN A 94 2.97 -13.65 1.33
CA ASN A 94 1.52 -13.81 1.10
C ASN A 94 0.74 -13.94 2.40
N TRP A 95 1.41 -13.80 3.54
CA TRP A 95 0.78 -13.93 4.87
C TRP A 95 0.50 -12.57 5.50
N VAL A 96 0.68 -11.47 4.78
CA VAL A 96 0.60 -10.12 5.36
C VAL A 96 -0.82 -9.83 5.83
N ASP A 97 -1.82 -10.34 5.12
CA ASP A 97 -3.23 -10.24 5.49
C ASP A 97 -3.76 -11.46 6.27
N GLY A 98 -2.92 -12.48 6.48
CA GLY A 98 -3.28 -13.74 7.16
C GLY A 98 -3.99 -14.77 6.27
N LEU A 99 -4.07 -14.54 4.94
CA LEU A 99 -4.74 -15.42 3.99
C LEU A 99 -3.76 -15.94 2.93
N ASN A 100 -3.59 -17.25 2.87
CA ASN A 100 -2.76 -17.88 1.85
C ASN A 100 -3.36 -19.22 1.43
N HIS A 101 -4.32 -19.17 0.51
CA HIS A 101 -5.01 -20.36 0.03
C HIS A 101 -4.22 -21.08 -1.09
N GLN A 102 -4.35 -22.40 -1.17
CA GLN A 102 -3.54 -23.29 -2.02
C GLN A 102 -4.08 -23.44 -3.46
N LEU A 103 -5.08 -22.62 -3.84
CA LEU A 103 -5.61 -22.61 -5.20
C LEU A 103 -4.60 -22.07 -6.22
N ASP A 104 -4.63 -22.63 -7.44
CA ASP A 104 -3.77 -22.25 -8.57
C ASP A 104 -3.85 -20.76 -8.99
N PHE A 105 -4.84 -20.02 -8.46
CA PHE A 105 -5.01 -18.59 -8.68
C PHE A 105 -4.21 -17.71 -7.71
N ASN A 106 -3.69 -18.27 -6.61
CA ASN A 106 -2.81 -17.57 -5.66
C ASN A 106 -1.35 -17.55 -6.16
N ARG A 107 -1.13 -16.89 -7.30
CA ARG A 107 0.19 -16.85 -7.97
C ARG A 107 1.05 -15.67 -7.57
N ALA A 108 0.46 -14.67 -6.91
CA ALA A 108 1.10 -13.39 -6.62
C ALA A 108 1.09 -13.14 -5.13
N ASN A 109 2.15 -12.49 -4.65
CA ASN A 109 2.20 -12.05 -3.27
C ASN A 109 1.26 -10.89 -3.01
N ASP A 110 1.01 -10.62 -1.73
CA ASP A 110 0.14 -9.54 -1.31
C ASP A 110 0.60 -8.22 -1.94
N TRP A 111 -0.37 -7.43 -2.38
CA TRP A 111 -0.14 -6.14 -3.00
C TRP A 111 -1.19 -5.15 -2.54
N LEU A 112 -0.78 -3.89 -2.49
CA LEU A 112 -1.57 -2.83 -1.91
C LEU A 112 -1.51 -1.59 -2.79
N VAL A 113 -2.66 -0.98 -3.02
CA VAL A 113 -2.80 0.24 -3.81
C VAL A 113 -3.41 1.33 -2.93
N TRP A 114 -2.75 2.47 -2.87
CA TRP A 114 -3.21 3.65 -2.15
C TRP A 114 -3.35 4.85 -3.07
N LEU A 115 -4.44 5.58 -2.93
CA LEU A 115 -4.56 6.92 -3.47
C LEU A 115 -4.46 7.92 -2.32
N ASN A 116 -3.41 8.73 -2.32
CA ASN A 116 -3.13 9.69 -1.26
C ASN A 116 -3.40 11.11 -1.73
N PHE A 117 -3.97 11.91 -0.84
CA PHE A 117 -4.16 13.34 -1.02
C PHE A 117 -3.40 14.07 0.09
N GLY A 118 -2.60 15.08 -0.28
CA GLY A 118 -1.73 15.78 0.66
C GLY A 118 -1.73 17.29 0.47
N TYR A 119 -1.38 17.99 1.53
CA TYR A 119 -1.07 19.42 1.53
C TYR A 119 0.37 19.60 2.02
N ILE A 120 1.19 20.28 1.23
CA ILE A 120 2.58 20.56 1.51
C ILE A 120 2.68 22.04 1.86
N TYR A 121 3.24 22.32 3.04
CA TYR A 121 3.53 23.67 3.49
C TYR A 121 5.04 23.83 3.67
N TYR A 122 5.62 24.85 3.03
CA TYR A 122 7.02 25.20 3.18
C TYR A 122 7.17 26.10 4.41
N LEU A 123 7.95 25.62 5.39
CA LEU A 123 8.33 26.39 6.57
C LEU A 123 9.52 27.30 6.20
N ASP A 124 9.43 28.56 6.59
CA ASP A 124 10.51 29.56 6.53
C ASP A 124 11.34 29.52 7.82
#